data_AF-A0A523KAM2-F1
#
_entry.id   AF-A0A523KAM2-F1
#
_cell.length_a   1.000
_cell.length_b   1.000
_cell.length_c   1.000
_cell.angle_alpha   90.00
_cell.angle_beta   90.00
_cell.angle_gamma   90.00
#
_symmetry.space_group_name_H-M   'P 1'
#
loop_
_entity.id
_entity.type
_entity.pdbx_description
1 polymer ?
#
loop_
_entity_poly.entity_id
_entity_poly.type
_entity_poly.pdbx_seq_one_letter_code
_entity_poly.pdbx_strand_id
1 'polypeptide(L)'
;MIARLWIVFGIALVLATSGGHVQAHGFNVGFMAPLSGPSAHQGQQALNGFLLATRERDGHALEESDGHLGGLDSYVIRIDSSRGAEAVRGQLDELFDGDGIVFLTGVSVPDALSAAGVMPDNHQSILVDPVDSAVYRSAACALESLVTMDDMPFSAAFREVYGYEPDIYAIGGYVAARFIAAAVSAVEGRFSQRDALHRALVQARDSQVLRPGS
;
A
#
# COMPACT_ATOMS: atom_id res chain seq x y z
N MET A 1 66.42 1.08 -36.25
CA MET A 1 65.53 -0.09 -36.45
C MET A 1 64.78 -0.39 -35.16
N ILE A 2 63.51 0.02 -35.13
CA ILE A 2 62.33 -0.47 -34.39
C ILE A 2 62.51 -0.92 -32.92
N ALA A 3 62.06 -0.05 -32.00
CA ALA A 3 61.71 -0.38 -30.62
C ALA A 3 60.39 -1.16 -30.57
N ARG A 4 60.34 -2.27 -29.80
CA ARG A 4 59.11 -3.04 -29.56
C ARG A 4 58.58 -2.72 -28.16
N LEU A 5 57.53 -1.89 -28.16
CA LEU A 5 56.67 -1.55 -27.03
C LEU A 5 55.77 -2.76 -26.71
N TRP A 6 55.93 -3.36 -25.53
CA TRP A 6 54.99 -4.37 -25.02
C TRP A 6 53.89 -3.66 -24.23
N ILE A 7 52.70 -3.58 -24.82
CA ILE A 7 51.49 -3.15 -24.14
C ILE A 7 50.98 -4.34 -23.32
N VAL A 8 51.07 -4.25 -22.00
CA VAL A 8 50.41 -5.18 -21.07
C VAL A 8 48.93 -4.83 -21.04
N PHE A 9 48.10 -5.71 -21.59
CA PHE A 9 46.65 -5.61 -21.51
C PHE A 9 46.22 -6.10 -20.12
N GLY A 10 46.14 -5.20 -19.14
CA GLY A 10 45.54 -5.49 -17.84
C GLY A 10 44.02 -5.60 -17.98
N ILE A 11 43.49 -6.82 -18.05
CA ILE A 11 42.06 -7.05 -17.88
C ILE A 11 41.76 -6.88 -16.39
N ALA A 12 41.32 -5.68 -16.01
CA ALA A 12 40.67 -5.45 -14.73
C ALA A 12 39.29 -6.11 -14.81
N LEU A 13 39.15 -7.29 -14.18
CA LEU A 13 37.85 -7.88 -13.88
C LEU A 13 37.16 -6.98 -12.84
N VAL A 14 36.35 -6.04 -13.34
CA VAL A 14 35.38 -5.33 -12.50
C VAL A 14 34.34 -6.37 -12.10
N LEU A 15 34.50 -6.94 -10.90
CA LEU A 15 33.41 -7.60 -10.19
C LEU A 15 32.34 -6.52 -9.93
N ALA A 16 31.39 -6.42 -10.85
CA ALA A 16 30.13 -5.78 -10.57
C ALA A 16 29.49 -6.61 -9.45
N THR A 17 29.64 -6.14 -8.21
CA THR A 17 28.77 -6.57 -7.13
C THR A 17 27.38 -6.09 -7.52
N SER A 18 26.61 -6.93 -8.19
CA SER A 18 25.16 -6.84 -8.17
C SER A 18 24.81 -6.91 -6.69
N GLY A 19 24.65 -5.75 -6.06
CA GLY A 19 24.14 -5.67 -4.70
C GLY A 19 22.87 -6.49 -4.70
N GLY A 20 22.87 -7.60 -3.95
CA GLY A 20 21.68 -8.41 -3.79
C GLY A 20 20.63 -7.51 -3.17
N HIS A 21 19.75 -6.97 -4.01
CA HIS A 21 18.57 -6.27 -3.54
C HIS A 21 17.68 -7.36 -2.96
N VAL A 22 17.69 -7.48 -1.63
CA VAL A 22 16.76 -8.36 -0.91
C VAL A 22 15.36 -7.90 -1.30
N GLN A 23 14.65 -8.76 -2.04
CA GLN A 23 13.24 -8.54 -2.30
C GLN A 23 12.47 -8.88 -1.03
N ALA A 24 11.56 -7.99 -0.66
CA ALA A 24 10.64 -8.29 0.42
C ALA A 24 9.69 -9.41 -0.04
N HIS A 25 9.37 -10.33 0.86
CA HIS A 25 8.30 -11.31 0.65
C HIS A 25 6.95 -10.81 1.18
N GLY A 26 6.98 -9.78 2.03
CA GLY A 26 5.78 -9.13 2.55
C GLY A 26 6.07 -7.76 3.16
N PHE A 27 5.02 -7.08 3.60
CA PHE A 27 5.10 -5.75 4.24
C PHE A 27 3.92 -5.46 5.15
N ASN A 28 4.10 -4.45 6.01
CA ASN A 28 3.08 -4.02 6.95
C ASN A 28 2.25 -2.86 6.40
N VAL A 29 0.96 -2.87 6.73
CA VAL A 29 0.03 -1.78 6.50
C VAL A 29 -0.54 -1.35 7.84
N GLY A 30 -0.24 -0.12 8.28
CA GLY A 30 -0.94 0.52 9.39
C GLY A 30 -2.25 1.10 8.88
N PHE A 31 -3.35 0.36 9.05
CA PHE A 31 -4.69 0.81 8.65
C PHE A 31 -5.35 1.56 9.80
N MET A 32 -5.39 2.88 9.72
CA MET A 32 -5.89 3.76 10.77
C MET A 32 -7.25 4.33 10.41
N ALA A 33 -8.25 4.08 11.26
CA ALA A 33 -9.61 4.55 11.05
C ALA A 33 -10.38 4.59 12.38
N PRO A 34 -11.52 5.31 12.46
CA PRO A 34 -12.41 5.18 13.61
C PRO A 34 -13.09 3.80 13.55
N LEU A 35 -12.62 2.84 14.33
CA LEU A 35 -13.15 1.46 14.36
C LEU A 35 -14.07 1.21 15.55
N SER A 36 -14.17 2.18 16.45
CA SER A 36 -15.14 2.21 17.55
C SER A 36 -15.86 3.55 17.65
N GLY A 37 -16.87 3.63 18.51
CA GLY A 37 -17.64 4.84 18.73
C GLY A 37 -18.62 5.19 17.59
N PRO A 38 -19.12 6.44 17.57
CA PRO A 38 -20.21 6.86 16.67
C PRO A 38 -19.87 6.77 15.17
N SER A 39 -18.58 6.84 14.82
CA SER A 39 -18.10 6.80 13.44
C SER A 39 -17.56 5.42 13.02
N ALA A 40 -17.71 4.39 13.85
CA ALA A 40 -17.19 3.03 13.61
C ALA A 40 -17.61 2.45 12.25
N HIS A 41 -18.85 2.74 11.82
CA HIS A 41 -19.36 2.27 10.53
C HIS A 41 -18.49 2.77 9.36
N GLN A 42 -18.03 4.02 9.41
CA GLN A 42 -17.21 4.61 8.34
C GLN A 42 -15.83 3.94 8.28
N GLY A 43 -15.20 3.73 9.44
CA GLY A 43 -13.91 3.05 9.48
C GLY A 43 -14.01 1.58 9.08
N GLN A 44 -15.09 0.89 9.47
CA GLN A 44 -15.33 -0.50 9.09
C GLN A 44 -15.59 -0.65 7.57
N GLN A 45 -16.35 0.27 6.98
CA GLN A 45 -16.54 0.34 5.52
C GLN A 45 -15.20 0.47 4.79
N ALA A 46 -14.36 1.44 5.21
CA ALA A 46 -13.04 1.61 4.63
C ALA A 46 -12.15 0.37 4.79
N LEU A 47 -12.12 -0.22 5.99
CA LEU A 47 -11.34 -1.42 6.24
C LEU A 47 -11.80 -2.60 5.36
N ASN A 48 -13.11 -2.79 5.22
CA ASN A 48 -13.66 -3.86 4.39
C ASN A 48 -13.35 -3.66 2.92
N GLY A 49 -13.39 -2.41 2.41
CA GLY A 49 -12.97 -2.09 1.06
C GLY A 49 -11.49 -2.38 0.83
N PHE A 50 -10.64 -2.00 1.78
CA PHE A 50 -9.20 -2.30 1.73
C PHE A 50 -8.93 -3.81 1.69
N LEU A 51 -9.56 -4.55 2.61
CA LEU A 51 -9.42 -5.99 2.73
C LEU A 51 -10.09 -6.78 1.60
N LEU A 52 -11.00 -6.17 0.83
CA LEU A 52 -11.49 -6.78 -0.40
C LEU A 52 -10.34 -6.84 -1.41
N ALA A 53 -9.69 -5.71 -1.66
CA ALA A 53 -8.59 -5.60 -2.61
C ALA A 53 -7.41 -6.52 -2.28
N THR A 54 -7.08 -6.71 -1.00
CA THR A 54 -5.99 -7.62 -0.59
C THR A 54 -6.29 -9.07 -0.94
N ARG A 55 -7.55 -9.45 -1.17
CA ARG A 55 -7.97 -10.82 -1.46
C ARG A 55 -8.37 -11.07 -2.91
N GLU A 56 -8.27 -10.07 -3.77
CA GLU A 56 -8.62 -10.20 -5.19
C GLU A 56 -7.58 -11.02 -6.00
N ARG A 57 -6.44 -11.36 -5.41
CA ARG A 57 -5.42 -12.20 -6.04
C ARG A 57 -4.92 -13.28 -5.11
N ASP A 58 -4.53 -14.40 -5.73
CA ASP A 58 -3.64 -15.45 -5.24
C ASP A 58 -3.73 -15.73 -3.73
N GLY A 59 -4.96 -15.81 -3.21
CA GLY A 59 -5.22 -16.22 -1.83
C GLY A 59 -5.06 -17.73 -1.69
N HIS A 60 -4.27 -18.20 -0.73
CA HIS A 60 -4.07 -19.63 -0.50
C HIS A 60 -4.61 -20.04 0.88
N ALA A 61 -5.07 -21.29 1.01
CA ALA A 61 -5.71 -21.77 2.23
C ALA A 61 -4.80 -21.82 3.49
N LEU A 62 -3.50 -21.51 3.37
CA LEU A 62 -2.51 -21.52 4.44
C LEU A 62 -1.80 -20.16 4.60
N GLU A 63 -2.41 -19.10 4.10
CA GLU A 63 -1.87 -17.76 4.15
C GLU A 63 -2.01 -17.17 5.57
N GLU A 64 -0.88 -16.78 6.16
CA GLU A 64 -0.83 -16.10 7.46
C GLU A 64 -1.00 -14.57 7.34
N SER A 65 -0.91 -14.03 6.13
CA SER A 65 -1.09 -12.61 5.83
C SER A 65 -2.57 -12.25 5.69
N ASP A 66 -2.89 -10.95 5.64
CA ASP A 66 -4.25 -10.44 5.46
C ASP A 66 -4.64 -10.33 3.96
N GLY A 67 -3.90 -11.03 3.10
CA GLY A 67 -4.02 -10.97 1.65
C GLY A 67 -2.71 -10.53 0.98
N HIS A 68 -2.76 -10.43 -0.34
CA HIS A 68 -1.65 -10.02 -1.18
C HIS A 68 -1.89 -8.66 -1.83
N LEU A 69 -0.83 -7.87 -1.95
CA LEU A 69 -0.85 -6.61 -2.68
C LEU A 69 0.43 -6.50 -3.51
N GLY A 70 0.26 -6.35 -4.83
CA GLY A 70 1.39 -6.23 -5.75
C GLY A 70 2.26 -7.49 -5.84
N GLY A 71 1.71 -8.66 -5.48
CA GLY A 71 2.41 -9.94 -5.51
C GLY A 71 3.17 -10.30 -4.23
N LEU A 72 3.01 -9.52 -3.15
CA LEU A 72 3.61 -9.79 -1.84
C LEU A 72 2.56 -9.93 -0.75
N ASP A 73 2.91 -10.60 0.33
CA ASP A 73 2.11 -10.68 1.55
C ASP A 73 1.90 -9.29 2.17
N SER A 74 0.65 -8.99 2.51
CA SER A 74 0.29 -7.76 3.21
C SER A 74 -0.26 -8.05 4.59
N TYR A 75 0.34 -7.47 5.63
CA TYR A 75 -0.08 -7.63 7.02
C TYR A 75 -0.77 -6.35 7.50
N VAL A 76 -2.07 -6.42 7.76
CA VAL A 76 -2.91 -5.24 8.02
C VAL A 76 -3.10 -5.05 9.53
N ILE A 77 -2.37 -4.08 10.06
CA ILE A 77 -2.38 -3.72 11.47
C ILE A 77 -3.40 -2.60 11.67
N ARG A 78 -4.47 -2.93 12.39
CA ARG A 78 -5.63 -2.04 12.59
C ARG A 78 -5.37 -1.10 13.76
N ILE A 79 -5.43 0.20 13.50
CA ILE A 79 -5.24 1.26 14.49
C ILE A 79 -6.56 2.01 14.65
N ASP A 80 -7.21 1.84 15.80
CA ASP A 80 -8.48 2.52 16.09
C ASP A 80 -8.23 3.95 16.55
N SER A 81 -8.39 4.91 15.64
CA SER A 81 -8.15 6.34 15.90
C SER A 81 -9.12 6.95 16.91
N SER A 82 -10.21 6.24 17.26
CA SER A 82 -11.18 6.69 18.26
C SER A 82 -10.74 6.42 19.70
N ARG A 83 -9.63 5.69 19.92
CA ARG A 83 -9.09 5.39 21.25
C ARG A 83 -8.28 6.52 21.89
N GLY A 84 -8.10 7.62 21.16
CA GLY A 84 -7.37 8.80 21.62
C GLY A 84 -5.88 8.79 21.25
N ALA A 85 -5.28 9.98 21.27
CA ALA A 85 -3.93 10.26 20.79
C ALA A 85 -2.84 9.35 21.40
N GLU A 86 -2.90 9.10 22.71
CA GLU A 86 -1.90 8.29 23.41
C GLU A 86 -1.93 6.82 22.96
N ALA A 87 -3.13 6.25 22.82
CA ALA A 87 -3.29 4.87 22.35
C ALA A 87 -2.82 4.73 20.90
N VAL A 88 -3.16 5.69 20.04
CA VAL A 88 -2.70 5.73 18.65
C VAL A 88 -1.18 5.83 18.58
N ARG A 89 -0.57 6.73 19.36
CA ARG A 89 0.90 6.87 19.41
C ARG A 89 1.56 5.56 19.84
N GLY A 90 1.08 4.92 20.91
CA GLY A 90 1.66 3.66 21.39
C GLY A 90 1.63 2.55 20.34
N GLN A 91 0.53 2.43 19.59
CA GLN A 91 0.44 1.44 18.50
C GLN A 91 1.34 1.78 17.31
N LEU A 92 1.51 3.07 16.99
CA LEU A 92 2.42 3.51 15.94
C LEU A 92 3.90 3.30 16.32
N ASP A 93 4.26 3.61 17.58
CA ASP A 93 5.61 3.37 18.10
C ASP A 93 5.96 1.88 17.98
N GLU A 94 5.07 0.98 18.42
CA GLU A 94 5.25 -0.48 18.27
C GLU A 94 5.35 -0.92 16.80
N LEU A 95 4.53 -0.33 15.93
CA LEU A 95 4.53 -0.63 14.49
C LEU A 95 5.83 -0.18 13.80
N PHE A 96 6.38 0.97 14.19
CA PHE A 96 7.61 1.52 13.60
C PHE A 96 8.88 0.95 14.21
N ASP A 97 8.84 0.46 15.45
CA ASP A 97 9.96 -0.28 16.06
C ASP A 97 10.20 -1.64 15.37
N GLY A 98 9.25 -2.14 14.58
CA GLY A 98 9.40 -3.33 13.76
C GLY A 98 10.30 -3.17 12.53
N ASP A 99 10.71 -4.29 11.95
CA ASP A 99 11.49 -4.31 10.72
C ASP A 99 10.61 -4.13 9.47
N GLY A 100 11.10 -3.36 8.49
CA GLY A 100 10.51 -3.28 7.15
C GLY A 100 9.86 -1.94 6.83
N ILE A 101 9.06 -1.93 5.75
CA ILE A 101 8.29 -0.76 5.34
C ILE A 101 6.88 -0.83 5.90
N VAL A 102 6.36 0.32 6.31
CA VAL A 102 4.96 0.47 6.75
C VAL A 102 4.23 1.42 5.81
N PHE A 103 3.21 0.93 5.12
CA PHE A 103 2.26 1.82 4.44
C PHE A 103 1.19 2.25 5.45
N LEU A 104 1.04 3.56 5.67
CA LEU A 104 0.01 4.12 6.53
C LEU A 104 -1.16 4.59 5.66
N THR A 105 -2.35 4.09 5.93
CA THR A 105 -3.55 4.47 5.17
C THR A 105 -4.81 4.31 6.00
N GLY A 106 -5.95 4.76 5.48
CA GLY A 106 -7.25 4.68 6.14
C GLY A 106 -7.99 6.01 6.13
N VAL A 107 -8.72 6.31 7.22
CA VAL A 107 -9.62 7.46 7.30
C VAL A 107 -9.04 8.50 8.25
N SER A 108 -8.90 9.74 7.77
CA SER A 108 -8.41 10.89 8.55
C SER A 108 -7.02 10.66 9.18
N VAL A 109 -6.15 9.91 8.50
CA VAL A 109 -4.82 9.55 9.00
C VAL A 109 -3.96 10.78 9.32
N PRO A 110 -3.87 11.83 8.46
CA PRO A 110 -3.06 13.01 8.78
C PRO A 110 -3.49 13.70 10.09
N ASP A 111 -4.79 13.82 10.32
CA ASP A 111 -5.34 14.44 11.53
C ASP A 111 -5.04 13.61 12.77
N ALA A 112 -5.17 12.28 12.67
CA ALA A 112 -4.90 11.36 13.76
C ALA A 112 -3.40 11.30 14.11
N LEU A 113 -2.51 11.34 13.12
CA LEU A 113 -1.06 11.45 13.33
C LEU A 113 -0.69 12.77 14.03
N SER A 114 -1.25 13.88 13.54
CA SER A 114 -1.07 15.21 14.13
C SER A 114 -1.54 15.24 15.58
N ALA A 115 -2.73 14.70 15.87
CA ALA A 115 -3.27 14.60 17.22
C ALA A 115 -2.41 13.72 18.14
N ALA A 116 -1.82 12.65 17.61
CA ALA A 116 -0.90 11.77 18.31
C ALA A 116 0.49 12.38 18.52
N GLY A 117 0.80 13.50 17.86
CA GLY A 117 2.14 14.10 17.87
C GLY A 117 3.18 13.23 17.17
N VAL A 118 2.75 12.36 16.25
CA VAL A 118 3.62 11.45 15.50
C VAL A 118 3.94 12.05 14.15
N MET A 119 5.23 12.15 13.86
CA MET A 119 5.72 12.50 12.52
C MET A 119 6.22 11.20 11.88
N PRO A 120 5.57 10.72 10.80
CA PRO A 120 6.05 9.54 10.09
C PRO A 120 7.50 9.77 9.65
N ASP A 121 8.39 8.85 10.00
CA ASP A 121 9.71 8.84 9.40
C ASP A 121 9.57 8.36 7.95
N ASN A 122 9.89 9.24 7.01
CA ASN A 122 9.86 8.96 5.57
C ASN A 122 10.84 7.84 5.16
N HIS A 123 11.75 7.41 6.04
CA HIS A 123 12.66 6.30 5.79
C HIS A 123 12.02 4.92 6.01
N GLN A 124 11.05 4.78 6.93
CA GLN A 124 10.40 3.50 7.25
C GLN A 124 8.92 3.48 6.87
N SER A 125 8.23 4.61 6.94
CA SER A 125 6.79 4.71 6.70
C SER A 125 6.45 5.52 5.46
N ILE A 126 5.34 5.18 4.80
CA ILE A 126 4.81 5.93 3.66
C ILE A 126 3.31 6.15 3.86
N LEU A 127 2.89 7.40 3.87
CA LEU A 127 1.48 7.76 3.90
C LEU A 127 0.85 7.57 2.52
N VAL A 128 -0.27 6.85 2.47
CA VAL A 128 -1.07 6.64 1.28
C VAL A 128 -2.48 7.18 1.54
N ASP A 129 -2.77 8.36 0.99
CA ASP A 129 -4.10 8.96 1.05
C ASP A 129 -4.84 8.76 -0.29
N PRO A 130 -5.97 8.04 -0.31
CA PRO A 130 -6.74 7.83 -1.53
C PRO A 130 -7.55 9.08 -1.94
N VAL A 131 -7.90 9.97 -1.02
CA VAL A 131 -8.91 11.02 -1.21
C VAL A 131 -8.47 12.09 -2.22
N ASP A 132 -7.17 12.37 -2.26
CA ASP A 132 -6.59 13.33 -3.21
C ASP A 132 -6.40 12.77 -4.64
N SER A 133 -6.82 11.54 -4.90
CA SER A 133 -6.69 10.92 -6.22
C SER A 133 -7.86 11.22 -7.17
N ALA A 134 -7.56 11.28 -8.47
CA ALA A 134 -8.61 11.38 -9.49
C ALA A 134 -9.49 10.12 -9.51
N VAL A 135 -8.91 8.96 -9.19
CA VAL A 135 -9.62 7.68 -9.13
C VAL A 135 -10.68 7.70 -8.04
N TYR A 136 -10.32 8.07 -6.82
CA TYR A 136 -11.28 8.18 -5.70
C TYR A 136 -12.37 9.18 -6.01
N ARG A 137 -12.04 10.39 -6.49
CA ARG A 137 -13.04 11.40 -6.84
C ARG A 137 -14.02 10.91 -7.90
N SER A 138 -13.54 10.19 -8.92
CA SER A 138 -14.39 9.60 -9.96
C SER A 138 -15.30 8.51 -9.39
N ALA A 139 -14.74 7.59 -8.61
CA ALA A 139 -15.49 6.48 -8.01
C ALA A 139 -16.52 6.99 -6.98
N ALA A 140 -16.19 8.02 -6.20
CA ALA A 140 -17.12 8.65 -5.26
C ALA A 140 -18.33 9.30 -5.95
N CYS A 141 -18.17 9.81 -7.18
CA CYS A 141 -19.28 10.32 -7.98
C CYS A 141 -20.10 9.21 -8.65
N ALA A 142 -19.47 8.06 -8.97
CA ALA A 142 -20.09 6.95 -9.66
C ALA A 142 -19.59 5.62 -9.09
N LEU A 143 -20.20 5.19 -7.97
CA LEU A 143 -19.81 3.96 -7.24
C LEU A 143 -19.75 2.72 -8.13
N GLU A 144 -20.64 2.62 -9.13
CA GLU A 144 -20.73 1.49 -10.06
C GLU A 144 -19.60 1.47 -11.11
N SER A 145 -18.85 2.57 -11.27
CA SER A 145 -17.79 2.67 -12.28
C SER A 145 -16.47 2.02 -11.85
N LEU A 146 -16.35 1.69 -10.56
CA LEU A 146 -15.20 0.99 -10.03
C LEU A 146 -15.38 -0.51 -10.18
N VAL A 147 -14.33 -1.18 -10.64
CA VAL A 147 -14.31 -2.62 -10.88
C VAL A 147 -13.12 -3.26 -10.18
N THR A 148 -13.27 -4.55 -9.87
CA THR A 148 -12.26 -5.41 -9.27
C THR A 148 -11.15 -5.76 -10.26
N MET A 149 -10.08 -6.42 -9.80
CA MET A 149 -9.04 -6.95 -10.68
C MET A 149 -9.55 -8.02 -11.68
N ASP A 150 -10.67 -8.68 -11.36
CA ASP A 150 -11.33 -9.67 -12.21
C ASP A 150 -12.49 -9.08 -13.04
N ASP A 151 -12.50 -7.77 -13.24
CA ASP A 151 -13.48 -7.02 -14.05
C ASP A 151 -14.93 -7.06 -13.51
N MET A 152 -15.14 -7.49 -12.27
CA MET A 152 -16.45 -7.44 -11.62
C MET A 152 -16.73 -6.02 -11.11
N PRO A 153 -17.99 -5.52 -11.14
CA PRO A 153 -18.34 -4.29 -10.42
C PRO A 153 -17.94 -4.39 -8.95
N PHE A 154 -17.18 -3.41 -8.44
CA PHE A 154 -16.72 -3.38 -7.05
C PHE A 154 -17.87 -3.53 -6.05
N SER A 155 -19.01 -2.87 -6.31
CA SER A 155 -20.19 -2.96 -5.46
C SER A 155 -20.77 -4.37 -5.39
N ALA A 156 -20.72 -5.13 -6.49
CA ALA A 156 -21.17 -6.51 -6.52
C ALA A 156 -20.22 -7.39 -5.70
N ALA A 157 -18.91 -7.30 -5.94
CA ALA A 157 -17.90 -8.07 -5.20
C ALA A 157 -17.94 -7.77 -3.69
N PHE A 158 -18.07 -6.49 -3.33
CA PHE A 158 -18.17 -6.06 -1.94
C PHE A 158 -19.42 -6.65 -1.27
N ARG A 159 -20.57 -6.59 -1.93
CA ARG A 159 -21.82 -7.16 -1.40
C ARG A 159 -21.75 -8.66 -1.26
N GLU A 160 -21.09 -9.35 -2.20
CA GLU A 160 -20.88 -10.79 -2.14
C GLU A 160 -20.09 -11.21 -0.91
N VAL A 161 -19.01 -10.48 -0.59
CA VAL A 161 -18.14 -10.79 0.56
C VAL A 161 -18.75 -10.36 1.90
N TYR A 162 -19.33 -9.16 1.97
CA TYR A 162 -19.72 -8.54 3.25
C TYR A 162 -21.22 -8.50 3.51
N GLY A 163 -22.06 -8.74 2.50
CA GLY A 163 -23.51 -8.84 2.65
C GLY A 163 -24.25 -7.51 2.80
N TYR A 164 -23.60 -6.37 2.51
CA TYR A 164 -24.22 -5.04 2.55
C TYR A 164 -23.60 -4.11 1.48
N GLU A 165 -24.24 -2.96 1.21
CA GLU A 165 -23.78 -2.02 0.18
C GLU A 165 -22.53 -1.23 0.63
N PRO A 166 -21.53 -1.07 -0.24
CA PRO A 166 -20.41 -0.19 0.05
C PRO A 166 -20.85 1.28 0.04
N ASP A 167 -20.12 2.10 0.79
CA ASP A 167 -20.21 3.55 0.71
C ASP A 167 -18.88 4.16 0.18
N ILE A 168 -18.79 5.49 0.22
CA ILE A 168 -17.57 6.20 -0.22
C ILE A 168 -16.33 5.82 0.59
N TYR A 169 -16.48 5.40 1.85
CA TYR A 169 -15.34 5.00 2.68
C TYR A 169 -14.81 3.64 2.22
N ALA A 170 -15.70 2.70 1.87
CA ALA A 170 -15.30 1.43 1.26
C ALA A 170 -14.54 1.64 -0.06
N ILE A 171 -14.98 2.58 -0.90
CA ILE A 171 -14.20 2.98 -2.08
C ILE A 171 -12.81 3.47 -1.68
N GLY A 172 -12.73 4.35 -0.67
CA GLY A 172 -11.47 4.91 -0.19
C GLY A 172 -10.45 3.84 0.19
N GLY A 173 -10.88 2.88 1.02
CA GLY A 173 -10.02 1.76 1.42
C GLY A 173 -9.60 0.90 0.23
N TYR A 174 -10.53 0.58 -0.66
CA TYR A 174 -10.26 -0.23 -1.85
C TYR A 174 -9.24 0.45 -2.79
N VAL A 175 -9.42 1.74 -3.07
CA VAL A 175 -8.52 2.52 -3.93
C VAL A 175 -7.14 2.66 -3.29
N ALA A 176 -7.05 2.86 -1.97
CA ALA A 176 -5.78 2.91 -1.26
C ALA A 176 -4.99 1.60 -1.39
N ALA A 177 -5.66 0.46 -1.18
CA ALA A 177 -5.04 -0.85 -1.38
C ALA A 177 -4.53 -1.04 -2.81
N ARG A 178 -5.30 -0.60 -3.83
CA ARG A 178 -4.87 -0.66 -5.23
C ARG A 178 -3.66 0.22 -5.54
N PHE A 179 -3.53 1.40 -4.93
CA PHE A 179 -2.33 2.22 -5.06
C PHE A 179 -1.11 1.54 -4.47
N ILE A 180 -1.25 0.94 -3.29
CA ILE A 180 -0.17 0.16 -2.65
C ILE A 180 0.22 -1.01 -3.55
N ALA A 181 -0.75 -1.81 -4.03
CA ALA A 181 -0.48 -2.94 -4.91
C ALA A 181 0.25 -2.52 -6.20
N ALA A 182 -0.19 -1.44 -6.86
CA ALA A 182 0.45 -0.93 -8.06
C ALA A 182 1.91 -0.49 -7.78
N ALA A 183 2.15 0.21 -6.67
CA ALA A 183 3.47 0.68 -6.32
C ALA A 183 4.42 -0.45 -5.93
N VAL A 184 3.94 -1.41 -5.12
CA VAL A 184 4.70 -2.60 -4.71
C VAL A 184 5.07 -3.43 -5.93
N SER A 185 4.12 -3.65 -6.85
CA SER A 185 4.37 -4.37 -8.10
C SER A 185 5.39 -3.65 -8.98
N ALA A 186 5.28 -2.32 -9.12
CA ALA A 186 6.18 -1.53 -9.96
C ALA A 186 7.65 -1.56 -9.50
N VAL A 187 7.90 -1.73 -8.20
CA VAL A 187 9.25 -1.90 -7.65
C VAL A 187 9.61 -3.36 -7.43
N GLU A 188 8.72 -4.29 -7.76
CA GLU A 188 8.86 -5.73 -7.51
C GLU A 188 9.29 -6.00 -6.06
N GLY A 189 8.66 -5.33 -5.08
CA GLY A 189 9.01 -5.52 -3.67
C GLY A 189 10.40 -5.02 -3.22
N ARG A 190 11.15 -4.31 -4.08
CA ARG A 190 12.45 -3.73 -3.73
C ARG A 190 12.26 -2.43 -2.95
N PHE A 191 11.82 -2.53 -1.70
CA PHE A 191 11.57 -1.37 -0.84
C PHE A 191 12.82 -0.58 -0.45
N SER A 192 14.02 -1.10 -0.74
CA SER A 192 15.24 -0.29 -0.70
C SER A 192 15.24 0.84 -1.74
N GLN A 193 14.45 0.74 -2.83
CA GLN A 193 14.34 1.75 -3.89
C GLN A 193 13.26 2.80 -3.55
N ARG A 194 13.45 3.51 -2.44
CA ARG A 194 12.44 4.42 -1.86
C ARG A 194 11.91 5.47 -2.84
N ASP A 195 12.81 6.13 -3.57
CA ASP A 195 12.39 7.14 -4.56
C ASP A 195 11.55 6.53 -5.70
N ALA A 196 11.88 5.30 -6.11
CA ALA A 196 11.11 4.60 -7.13
C ALA A 196 9.73 4.21 -6.60
N LEU A 197 9.67 3.71 -5.35
CA LEU A 197 8.41 3.36 -4.69
C LEU A 197 7.50 4.59 -4.52
N HIS A 198 8.06 5.70 -4.03
CA HIS A 198 7.32 6.95 -3.88
C HIS A 198 6.80 7.47 -5.23
N ARG A 199 7.63 7.45 -6.27
CA ARG A 199 7.19 7.81 -7.63
C ARG A 199 6.08 6.88 -8.14
N ALA A 200 6.19 5.58 -7.88
CA ALA A 200 5.18 4.61 -8.29
C ALA A 200 3.84 4.85 -7.59
N LEU A 201 3.84 5.21 -6.29
CA LEU A 201 2.63 5.62 -5.57
C LEU A 201 2.00 6.89 -6.17
N VAL A 202 2.81 7.92 -6.42
CA VAL A 202 2.33 9.16 -7.06
C VAL A 202 1.73 8.86 -8.43
N GLN A 203 2.41 8.05 -9.23
CA GLN A 203 1.92 7.64 -10.53
C GLN A 203 0.61 6.85 -10.42
N ALA A 204 0.50 5.90 -9.49
CA ALA A 204 -0.72 5.14 -9.28
C ALA A 204 -1.90 6.07 -8.96
N ARG A 205 -1.68 7.04 -8.06
CA ARG A 205 -2.67 8.06 -7.66
C ARG A 205 -3.15 8.94 -8.82
N ASP A 206 -2.22 9.36 -9.66
CA ASP A 206 -2.48 10.32 -10.74
C ASP A 206 -2.94 9.62 -12.03
N SER A 207 -2.66 8.32 -12.16
CA SER A 207 -3.08 7.52 -13.29
C SER A 207 -4.59 7.24 -13.25
N GLN A 208 -5.30 7.49 -14.36
CA GLN A 208 -6.63 6.93 -14.61
C GLN A 208 -6.57 5.41 -14.88
N VAL A 209 -5.39 4.80 -14.75
CA VAL A 209 -5.04 3.44 -15.19
C VAL A 209 -5.47 2.37 -14.18
N LEU A 210 -6.12 2.75 -13.07
CA LEU A 210 -6.91 1.79 -12.28
C LEU A 210 -8.22 1.34 -12.99
N ARG A 211 -8.36 1.63 -14.29
CA ARG A 211 -9.30 0.95 -15.18
C ARG A 211 -8.81 -0.46 -15.53
N PRO A 212 -9.72 -1.42 -15.67
CA PRO A 212 -9.37 -2.79 -16.05
C PRO A 212 -8.93 -2.87 -17.51
N GLY A 213 -8.07 -3.84 -17.81
CA GLY A 213 -7.73 -4.25 -19.17
C GLY A 213 -6.53 -3.54 -19.80
N SER A 214 -5.32 -3.99 -19.44
CA SER A 214 -4.16 -3.96 -20.35
C SER A 214 -3.42 -5.29 -20.25
#